data_AF-A0A7C9A879-F1
#
_entry.id   AF-A0A7C9A879-F1
#
_cell.length_a   1.000
_cell.length_b   1.000
_cell.length_c   1.000
_cell.angle_alpha   90.00
_cell.angle_beta   90.00
_cell.angle_gamma   90.00
#
_symmetry.space_group_name_H-M   'P 1'
#
loop_
_entity.id
_entity.type
_entity.pdbx_description
1 polymer ?
#
loop_
_entity_poly.entity_id
_entity_poly.type
_entity_poly.pdbx_seq_one_letter_code
_entity_poly.pdbx_strand_id
1 'polypeptide(L)'
;LHFQRPFLSLTMSNQHDHDYQELPNIHLSSVKLKYLKLIYHYVISYSFYLILIPLLTTLSPPISSLLITKQDFEFTYLYNLLALNLLPIISCSSLLIFLATLYIISRSREIYLVDFACYKPHPALKASKTTCIDRIVQCGAFLEESIEFQRKIFERSCIGDEAYLPDSVTGIPPR
;
A
#
# COMPACT_ATOMS: atom_id res chain seq x y z
N LEU A 1 -44.89 -31.28 -39.39
CA LEU A 1 -45.06 -32.32 -38.35
C LEU A 1 -43.76 -33.11 -38.26
N HIS A 2 -42.83 -32.65 -37.43
CA HIS A 2 -41.44 -33.12 -37.43
C HIS A 2 -41.15 -33.93 -36.15
N PHE A 3 -40.84 -35.20 -36.39
CA PHE A 3 -39.95 -36.13 -35.70
C PHE A 3 -39.35 -35.78 -34.30
N GLN A 4 -39.69 -36.65 -33.35
CA GLN A 4 -38.80 -37.53 -32.54
C GLN A 4 -37.95 -36.96 -31.36
N ARG A 5 -38.38 -37.39 -30.15
CA ARG A 5 -37.82 -37.51 -28.77
C ARG A 5 -36.30 -37.83 -28.64
N PRO A 6 -35.69 -37.98 -27.41
CA PRO A 6 -36.07 -37.63 -26.03
C PRO A 6 -34.97 -36.97 -25.15
N PHE A 7 -35.45 -36.55 -23.98
CA PHE A 7 -34.83 -36.23 -22.69
C PHE A 7 -33.77 -37.26 -22.17
N LEU A 8 -32.53 -36.83 -21.86
CA LEU A 8 -31.81 -37.07 -20.58
C LEU A 8 -30.34 -36.58 -20.60
N SER A 9 -30.01 -35.82 -19.56
CA SER A 9 -28.72 -35.72 -18.84
C SER A 9 -27.49 -35.11 -19.53
N LEU A 10 -27.00 -33.98 -18.98
CA LEU A 10 -25.58 -33.75 -18.67
C LEU A 10 -25.43 -32.49 -17.77
N THR A 11 -25.22 -32.77 -16.49
CA THR A 11 -24.35 -32.06 -15.54
C THR A 11 -23.80 -30.68 -15.92
N MET A 12 -24.19 -29.65 -15.19
CA MET A 12 -23.21 -28.72 -14.59
C MET A 12 -23.59 -28.48 -13.14
N SER A 13 -22.83 -29.17 -12.29
CA SER A 13 -22.62 -28.82 -10.88
C SER A 13 -22.36 -27.33 -10.76
N ASN A 14 -23.19 -26.62 -10.00
CA ASN A 14 -22.69 -25.49 -9.24
C ASN A 14 -23.34 -25.54 -7.86
N GLN A 15 -22.64 -26.27 -7.00
CA GLN A 15 -22.90 -26.39 -5.59
C GLN A 15 -22.63 -25.03 -4.95
N HIS A 16 -23.69 -24.24 -4.75
CA HIS A 16 -23.63 -23.03 -3.94
C HIS A 16 -24.08 -23.42 -2.52
N ASP A 17 -23.26 -24.26 -1.87
CA ASP A 17 -23.38 -24.51 -0.44
C ASP A 17 -22.74 -23.33 0.31
N HIS A 18 -23.51 -22.85 1.27
CA HIS A 18 -23.21 -21.76 2.18
C HIS A 18 -21.85 -21.88 2.86
N ASP A 19 -21.13 -20.76 2.91
CA ASP A 19 -20.29 -20.46 4.07
C ASP A 19 -20.45 -18.98 4.45
N TYR A 20 -21.50 -18.69 5.23
CA TYR A 20 -21.59 -17.45 6.01
C TYR A 20 -20.94 -17.71 7.38
N GLN A 21 -19.61 -17.81 7.42
CA GLN A 21 -18.78 -17.83 8.64
C GLN A 21 -17.56 -16.93 8.38
N GLU A 22 -17.20 -15.93 9.16
CA GLU A 22 -17.65 -15.36 10.43
C GLU A 22 -17.35 -13.85 10.34
N LEU A 23 -18.34 -12.98 10.53
CA LEU A 23 -18.13 -11.54 10.56
C LEU A 23 -18.20 -10.88 11.97
N PRO A 24 -17.59 -11.42 13.06
CA PRO A 24 -17.45 -10.70 14.32
C PRO A 24 -16.00 -10.27 14.64
N ASN A 25 -15.07 -10.22 13.69
CA ASN A 25 -13.65 -9.90 13.99
C ASN A 25 -13.07 -8.63 13.32
N ILE A 26 -13.79 -8.02 12.38
CA ILE A 26 -13.28 -6.84 11.64
C ILE A 26 -13.35 -5.58 12.51
N HIS A 27 -14.42 -5.40 13.30
CA HIS A 27 -14.58 -4.21 14.14
C HIS A 27 -13.59 -4.21 15.32
N LEU A 28 -13.38 -5.37 15.95
CA LEU A 28 -12.47 -5.54 17.08
C LEU A 28 -10.99 -5.43 16.66
N SER A 29 -10.64 -5.98 15.49
CA SER A 29 -9.32 -5.78 14.89
C SER A 29 -9.09 -4.32 14.46
N SER A 30 -10.09 -3.66 13.87
CA SER A 30 -10.01 -2.24 13.50
C SER A 30 -9.73 -1.33 14.69
N VAL A 31 -10.39 -1.55 15.83
CA VAL A 31 -10.12 -0.80 17.07
C VAL A 31 -8.70 -1.06 17.58
N LYS A 32 -8.25 -2.32 17.64
CA LYS A 32 -6.86 -2.66 18.03
C LYS A 32 -5.81 -2.06 17.10
N LEU A 33 -6.08 -1.99 15.79
CA LEU A 33 -5.17 -1.39 14.80
C LEU A 33 -5.05 0.13 14.98
N LYS A 34 -6.12 0.83 15.39
CA LYS A 34 -6.09 2.27 15.68
C LYS A 34 -5.19 2.58 16.88
N TYR A 35 -5.33 1.84 17.98
CA TYR A 35 -4.48 2.01 19.16
C TYR A 35 -3.02 1.59 18.88
N LEU A 36 -2.81 0.49 18.16
CA LEU A 36 -1.47 0.04 17.79
C LEU A 36 -0.77 1.06 16.87
N LYS A 37 -1.50 1.69 15.94
CA LYS A 37 -0.99 2.75 15.08
C LYS A 37 -0.58 3.99 15.88
N LEU A 38 -1.35 4.35 16.91
CA LEU A 38 -1.06 5.49 17.78
C LEU A 38 0.19 5.26 18.64
N ILE A 39 0.27 4.11 19.32
CA ILE A 39 1.41 3.75 20.16
C ILE A 39 2.68 3.63 19.32
N TYR A 40 2.60 3.01 18.14
CA TYR A 40 3.74 2.87 17.24
C TYR A 40 4.26 4.22 16.71
N HIS A 41 3.36 5.13 16.33
CA HIS A 41 3.76 6.46 15.88
C HIS A 41 4.50 7.23 16.98
N TYR A 42 4.03 7.12 18.23
CA TYR A 42 4.68 7.72 19.39
C TYR A 42 6.05 7.10 19.69
N VAL A 43 6.16 5.76 19.65
CA VAL A 43 7.42 5.03 19.87
C VAL A 43 8.47 5.41 18.83
N ILE A 44 8.11 5.54 17.55
CA ILE A 44 9.04 5.99 16.51
C ILE A 44 9.49 7.42 16.73
N SER A 45 8.55 8.31 17.05
CA SER A 45 8.87 9.72 17.25
C SER A 45 9.83 9.90 18.44
N TYR A 46 9.79 9.01 19.43
CA TYR A 46 10.62 9.08 20.62
C TYR A 46 11.85 8.14 20.61
N SER A 47 11.98 7.24 19.63
CA SER A 47 13.06 6.25 19.58
C SER A 47 14.45 6.89 19.50
N PHE A 48 14.57 8.01 18.78
CA PHE A 48 15.81 8.78 18.73
C PHE A 48 16.21 9.34 20.10
N TYR A 49 15.24 9.83 20.88
CA TYR A 49 15.51 10.35 22.23
C TYR A 49 15.92 9.24 23.21
N LEU A 50 15.34 8.03 23.09
CA LEU A 50 15.71 6.88 23.92
C LEU A 50 17.15 6.39 23.71
N ILE A 51 17.76 6.69 22.55
CA ILE A 51 19.16 6.36 22.25
C ILE A 51 20.07 7.55 22.55
N LEU A 52 19.60 8.76 22.27
CA LEU A 52 20.35 10.00 22.49
C LEU A 52 20.62 10.22 23.99
N ILE A 53 19.68 9.89 24.87
CA ILE A 53 19.85 10.05 26.32
C ILE A 53 21.01 9.20 26.87
N PRO A 54 21.06 7.86 26.66
CA PRO A 54 22.22 7.05 27.06
C PRO A 54 23.53 7.50 26.40
N LEU A 55 23.50 7.85 25.10
CA LEU A 55 24.69 8.26 24.37
C LEU A 55 25.31 9.55 24.95
N LEU A 56 24.48 10.54 25.26
CA LEU A 56 24.93 11.78 25.89
C LEU A 56 25.49 11.56 27.30
N THR A 57 24.89 10.64 28.08
CA THR A 57 25.42 10.28 29.41
C THR A 57 26.75 9.52 29.36
N THR A 58 27.02 8.76 28.30
CA THR A 58 28.30 8.05 28.11
C THR A 58 29.42 8.95 27.60
N LEU A 59 29.09 9.94 26.76
CA LEU A 59 30.08 10.80 26.10
C LEU A 59 30.47 11.99 26.97
N SER A 60 29.58 12.44 27.87
CA SER A 60 29.96 13.39 28.89
C SER A 60 30.74 12.63 29.96
N PRO A 61 32.06 12.85 30.15
CA PRO A 61 32.64 12.54 31.43
C PRO A 61 31.78 13.27 32.47
N PRO A 62 31.37 12.62 33.57
CA PRO A 62 30.56 13.29 34.57
C PRO A 62 31.35 14.53 35.00
N ILE A 63 30.77 15.73 34.86
CA ILE A 63 31.40 17.01 35.25
C ILE A 63 31.89 16.94 36.71
N SER A 64 31.24 16.08 37.48
CA SER A 64 31.58 15.61 38.82
C SER A 64 33.00 15.05 38.99
N SER A 65 33.59 14.38 37.99
CA SER A 65 34.94 13.81 38.09
C SER A 65 36.05 14.86 38.12
N LEU A 66 35.78 16.07 37.61
CA LEU A 66 36.73 17.18 37.62
C LEU A 66 36.61 18.03 38.91
N LEU A 67 35.42 18.08 39.53
CA LEU A 67 35.14 18.92 40.71
C LEU A 67 35.28 18.17 42.06
N ILE A 68 35.28 16.83 42.09
CA ILE A 68 35.17 16.03 43.33
C ILE A 68 36.44 15.22 43.62
N THR A 69 37.63 15.75 43.32
CA THR A 69 38.90 15.05 43.67
C THR A 69 39.14 14.93 45.19
N LYS A 70 38.27 15.45 46.08
CA LYS A 70 38.54 15.45 47.52
C LYS A 70 37.46 15.03 48.52
N GLN A 71 36.20 14.77 48.16
CA GLN A 71 35.18 14.56 49.21
C GLN A 71 34.63 13.13 49.37
N ASP A 72 34.35 12.30 48.35
CA ASP A 72 33.67 11.01 48.61
C ASP A 72 34.21 9.82 47.78
N PHE A 73 35.24 9.16 48.32
CA PHE A 73 35.84 7.94 47.75
C PHE A 73 34.86 6.75 47.72
N GLU A 74 34.03 6.61 48.76
CA GLU A 74 33.01 5.55 48.91
C GLU A 74 31.88 5.68 47.87
N PHE A 75 31.36 6.89 47.66
CA PHE A 75 30.25 7.14 46.74
C PHE A 75 30.66 6.96 45.27
N THR A 76 31.92 7.28 44.96
CA THR A 76 32.51 7.10 43.62
C THR A 76 32.67 5.62 43.26
N TYR A 77 33.04 4.77 44.22
CA TYR A 77 33.15 3.32 44.01
C TYR A 77 31.79 2.66 43.77
N LEU A 78 30.79 3.02 44.58
CA LEU A 78 29.39 2.57 44.43
C LEU A 78 28.79 3.03 43.09
N TYR A 79 29.02 4.27 42.70
CA TYR A 79 28.60 4.80 41.40
C TYR A 79 29.25 4.04 40.23
N ASN A 80 30.57 3.80 40.28
CA ASN A 80 31.27 3.06 39.24
C ASN A 80 30.77 1.61 39.15
N LEU A 81 30.54 0.93 40.28
CA LEU A 81 30.00 -0.42 40.29
C LEU A 81 28.58 -0.47 39.70
N LEU A 82 27.75 0.52 40.02
CA LEU A 82 26.39 0.63 39.49
C LEU A 82 26.38 0.96 37.99
N ALA A 83 27.22 1.92 37.56
CA ALA A 83 27.33 2.34 36.18
C ALA A 83 27.88 1.22 35.29
N LEU A 84 28.89 0.47 35.73
CA LEU A 84 29.47 -0.64 34.97
C LEU A 84 28.48 -1.78 34.70
N ASN A 85 27.48 -1.97 35.57
CA ASN A 85 26.47 -3.01 35.41
C ASN A 85 25.19 -2.49 34.72
N LEU A 86 24.67 -1.33 35.13
CA LEU A 86 23.41 -0.82 34.60
C LEU A 86 23.53 -0.16 33.23
N LEU A 87 24.61 0.57 32.97
CA LEU A 87 24.80 1.29 31.72
C LEU A 87 24.83 0.36 30.49
N PRO A 88 25.55 -0.79 30.48
CA PRO A 88 25.50 -1.72 29.35
C PRO A 88 24.13 -2.40 29.21
N ILE A 89 23.42 -2.69 30.32
CA ILE A 89 22.07 -3.27 30.27
C ILE A 89 21.08 -2.30 29.64
N ILE A 90 21.12 -1.02 30.03
CA ILE A 90 20.26 0.03 29.48
C ILE A 90 20.62 0.30 28.01
N SER A 91 21.90 0.36 27.68
CA SER A 91 22.38 0.53 26.30
C SER A 91 21.95 -0.62 25.40
N CYS A 92 22.15 -1.87 25.84
CA CYS A 92 21.77 -3.07 25.10
C CYS A 92 20.26 -3.16 24.90
N SER A 93 19.47 -2.92 25.96
CA SER A 93 18.00 -2.92 25.85
C SER A 93 17.48 -1.81 24.92
N SER A 94 18.04 -0.59 25.00
CA SER A 94 17.70 0.50 24.07
C SER A 94 18.02 0.13 22.62
N LEU A 95 19.20 -0.45 22.36
CA LEU A 95 19.60 -0.91 21.03
C LEU A 95 18.68 -2.02 20.49
N LEU A 96 18.31 -2.99 21.33
CA LEU A 96 17.39 -4.07 20.95
C LEU A 96 16.00 -3.52 20.60
N ILE A 97 15.46 -2.61 21.41
CA ILE A 97 14.17 -1.96 21.14
C ILE A 97 14.23 -1.16 19.83
N PHE A 98 15.34 -0.47 19.58
CA PHE A 98 15.54 0.27 18.33
C PHE A 98 15.57 -0.64 17.11
N LEU A 99 16.37 -1.71 17.14
CA LEU A 99 16.47 -2.67 16.05
C LEU A 99 15.12 -3.37 15.79
N ALA A 100 14.41 -3.76 16.86
CA ALA A 100 13.07 -4.33 16.73
C ALA A 100 12.09 -3.34 16.08
N THR A 101 12.16 -2.07 16.47
CA THR A 101 11.33 -1.01 15.86
C THR A 101 11.65 -0.87 14.38
N LEU A 102 12.94 -0.72 14.01
CA LEU A 102 13.38 -0.63 12.61
C LEU A 102 12.94 -1.84 11.78
N TYR A 103 13.04 -3.04 12.33
CA TYR A 103 12.59 -4.27 11.66
C TYR A 103 11.08 -4.22 11.35
N ILE A 104 10.28 -3.77 12.32
CA ILE A 104 8.83 -3.61 12.14
C ILE A 104 8.51 -2.51 11.11
N ILE A 105 9.24 -1.39 11.08
CA ILE A 105 9.04 -0.34 10.07
C ILE A 105 9.40 -0.86 8.67
N SER A 106 10.52 -1.56 8.57
CA SER A 106 11.06 -2.06 7.30
C SER A 106 10.16 -3.14 6.70
N ARG A 107 9.36 -3.81 7.54
CA ARG A 107 8.34 -4.76 7.11
C ARG A 107 7.11 -4.00 6.59
N SER A 108 7.11 -3.71 5.29
CA SER A 108 5.93 -3.22 4.58
C SER A 108 4.73 -4.14 4.84
N ARG A 109 3.57 -3.57 5.18
CA ARG A 109 2.35 -4.35 5.38
C ARG A 109 1.78 -4.72 4.02
N GLU A 110 1.59 -6.01 3.79
CA GLU A 110 0.91 -6.49 2.59
C GLU A 110 -0.54 -5.98 2.58
N ILE A 111 -0.89 -5.23 1.53
CA ILE A 111 -2.25 -4.78 1.26
C ILE A 111 -2.80 -5.71 0.18
N TYR A 112 -3.92 -6.37 0.47
CA TYR A 112 -4.54 -7.32 -0.45
C TYR A 112 -5.74 -6.67 -1.17
N LEU A 113 -5.88 -6.96 -2.46
CA LEU A 113 -7.07 -6.65 -3.24
C LEU A 113 -8.17 -7.65 -2.83
N VAL A 114 -9.14 -7.19 -2.03
CA VAL A 114 -10.19 -8.06 -1.47
C VAL A 114 -11.17 -8.52 -2.56
N ASP A 115 -11.56 -7.60 -3.43
CA ASP A 115 -12.46 -7.88 -4.55
C ASP A 115 -12.23 -6.86 -5.67
N PHE A 116 -12.45 -7.29 -6.91
CA PHE A 116 -12.35 -6.46 -8.11
C PHE A 116 -13.36 -6.91 -9.16
N ALA A 117 -14.30 -6.02 -9.49
CA ALA A 117 -15.27 -6.23 -10.54
C ALA A 117 -15.15 -5.09 -11.58
N CYS A 118 -15.06 -5.46 -12.85
CA CYS A 118 -15.07 -4.54 -13.98
C CYS A 118 -16.21 -4.85 -14.93
N TYR A 119 -16.91 -3.82 -15.40
CA TYR A 119 -17.90 -3.95 -16.47
C TYR A 119 -17.18 -4.04 -17.83
N LYS A 120 -17.49 -5.09 -18.60
CA LYS A 120 -17.05 -5.22 -19.99
C LYS A 120 -18.18 -4.73 -20.91
N PRO A 121 -17.98 -3.64 -21.67
CA PRO A 121 -18.99 -3.14 -22.59
C PRO A 121 -19.31 -4.13 -23.71
N HIS A 122 -20.47 -3.96 -24.36
CA HIS A 122 -20.89 -4.82 -25.47
C HIS A 122 -19.85 -4.77 -26.61
N PRO A 123 -19.51 -5.90 -27.26
CA PRO A 123 -18.60 -5.95 -28.42
C PRO A 123 -18.93 -5.00 -29.59
N ALA A 124 -20.14 -4.45 -29.66
CA ALA A 124 -20.54 -3.50 -30.70
C ALA A 124 -19.86 -2.13 -30.52
N LEU A 125 -19.42 -1.80 -29.30
CA LEU A 125 -18.72 -0.56 -28.97
C LEU A 125 -17.21 -0.63 -29.24
N LYS A 126 -16.72 -1.77 -29.72
CA LYS A 126 -15.31 -2.02 -29.98
C LYS A 126 -14.90 -1.32 -31.28
N ALA A 127 -13.82 -0.56 -31.25
CA ALA A 127 -13.34 0.18 -32.42
C ALA A 127 -11.81 0.13 -32.53
N SER A 128 -11.33 -0.14 -33.75
CA SER A 128 -9.90 -0.05 -34.08
C SER A 128 -9.47 1.40 -34.25
N LYS A 129 -8.15 1.67 -34.14
CA LYS A 129 -7.62 3.03 -34.37
C LYS A 129 -8.01 3.55 -35.74
N THR A 130 -7.88 2.71 -36.77
CA THR A 130 -8.24 3.04 -38.15
C THR A 130 -9.71 3.43 -38.28
N THR A 131 -10.61 2.63 -37.70
CA THR A 131 -12.05 2.89 -37.71
C THR A 131 -12.38 4.23 -37.04
N CYS A 132 -11.66 4.60 -35.98
CA CYS A 132 -11.87 5.87 -35.30
C CYS A 132 -11.43 7.05 -36.15
N ILE A 133 -10.25 6.97 -36.77
CA ILE A 133 -9.75 8.01 -37.68
C ILE A 133 -10.67 8.18 -38.88
N ASP A 134 -11.15 7.08 -39.46
CA ASP A 134 -12.10 7.12 -40.58
C ASP A 134 -13.40 7.83 -40.18
N ARG A 135 -13.92 7.56 -38.97
CA ARG A 135 -15.12 8.22 -38.45
C ARG A 135 -14.89 9.70 -38.15
N ILE A 136 -13.72 10.08 -37.65
CA ILE A 136 -13.31 11.48 -37.45
C ILE A 136 -13.27 12.23 -38.79
N VAL A 137 -12.69 11.63 -39.82
CA VAL A 137 -12.65 12.20 -41.18
C VAL A 137 -14.06 12.34 -41.75
N GLN A 138 -14.91 11.31 -41.62
CA GLN A 138 -16.29 11.32 -42.10
C GLN A 138 -17.20 12.30 -41.35
N CYS A 139 -16.89 12.60 -40.09
CA CYS A 139 -17.61 13.60 -39.30
C CYS A 139 -17.50 15.01 -39.92
N GLY A 140 -16.42 15.31 -40.66
CA GLY A 140 -16.25 16.57 -41.38
C GLY A 140 -16.17 17.83 -40.49
N ALA A 141 -16.12 17.67 -39.17
CA ALA A 141 -16.10 18.76 -38.19
C ALA A 141 -14.69 19.28 -37.88
N PHE A 142 -13.64 18.60 -38.35
CA PHE A 142 -12.24 18.89 -37.99
C PHE A 142 -11.43 19.31 -39.22
N LEU A 143 -10.50 20.25 -39.02
CA LEU A 143 -9.51 20.63 -40.02
C LEU A 143 -8.45 19.53 -40.18
N GLU A 144 -7.83 19.43 -41.36
CA GLU A 144 -6.82 18.40 -41.67
C GLU A 144 -5.67 18.35 -40.65
N GLU A 145 -5.18 19.51 -40.20
CA GLU A 145 -4.12 19.56 -39.17
C GLU A 145 -4.56 18.95 -37.83
N SER A 146 -5.84 19.11 -37.47
CA SER A 146 -6.40 18.52 -36.25
C SER A 146 -6.59 17.02 -36.38
N ILE A 147 -6.95 16.53 -37.57
CA ILE A 147 -7.07 15.09 -37.88
C ILE A 147 -5.70 14.42 -37.78
N GLU A 148 -4.66 15.03 -38.36
CA GLU A 148 -3.29 14.52 -38.29
C GLU A 148 -2.74 14.51 -36.85
N PHE A 149 -3.11 15.51 -36.05
CA PHE A 149 -2.78 15.54 -34.63
C PHE A 149 -3.46 14.40 -33.87
N GLN A 150 -4.76 14.18 -34.08
CA GLN A 150 -5.50 13.08 -33.45
C GLN A 150 -4.97 11.70 -33.89
N ARG A 151 -4.58 11.54 -35.15
CA ARG A 151 -3.90 10.33 -35.68
C ARG A 151 -2.63 10.02 -34.89
N LYS A 152 -1.75 11.01 -34.73
CA LYS A 152 -0.51 10.86 -33.94
C LYS A 152 -0.79 10.50 -32.48
N ILE A 153 -1.87 11.03 -31.88
CA ILE A 153 -2.30 10.65 -30.53
C ILE A 153 -2.69 9.16 -30.48
N PHE A 154 -3.55 8.69 -31.39
CA PHE A 154 -3.95 7.28 -31.40
C PHE A 154 -2.78 6.34 -31.64
N GLU A 155 -1.85 6.69 -32.54
CA GLU A 155 -0.65 5.90 -32.82
C GLU A 155 0.30 5.79 -31.63
N ARG A 156 0.49 6.88 -30.88
CA ARG A 156 1.40 6.90 -29.72
C ARG A 156 0.75 6.50 -28.40
N SER A 157 -0.58 6.50 -28.33
CA SER A 157 -1.30 6.00 -27.16
C SER A 157 -1.20 4.48 -27.06
N CYS A 158 -1.12 3.94 -25.83
CA CYS A 158 -1.17 2.50 -25.56
C CYS A 158 -2.59 1.90 -25.73
N ILE A 159 -3.46 2.54 -26.52
CA ILE A 159 -4.80 2.05 -26.83
C ILE A 159 -4.64 0.98 -27.91
N GLY A 160 -5.20 -0.21 -27.72
CA GLY A 160 -5.19 -1.28 -28.73
C GLY A 160 -6.38 -1.16 -29.70
N ASP A 161 -6.40 -1.95 -30.76
CA ASP A 161 -7.52 -2.00 -31.72
C ASP A 161 -8.80 -2.62 -31.15
N GLU A 162 -8.74 -3.07 -29.90
CA GLU A 162 -9.82 -3.74 -29.19
C GLU A 162 -10.43 -2.85 -28.10
N ALA A 163 -10.16 -1.54 -28.17
CA ALA A 163 -10.68 -0.55 -27.25
C ALA A 163 -12.18 -0.35 -27.45
N TYR A 164 -12.90 -0.16 -26.34
CA TYR A 164 -14.30 0.20 -26.35
C TYR A 164 -14.42 1.72 -26.34
N LEU A 165 -15.13 2.27 -27.32
CA LEU A 165 -15.40 3.69 -27.41
C LEU A 165 -16.90 3.96 -27.29
N PRO A 166 -17.29 5.12 -26.75
CA PRO A 166 -18.69 5.48 -26.67
C PRO A 166 -19.28 5.69 -28.07
N ASP A 167 -20.58 5.40 -28.20
CA ASP A 167 -21.35 5.59 -29.44
C ASP A 167 -21.36 7.06 -29.91
N SER A 168 -21.07 8.03 -29.04
CA SER A 168 -20.94 9.44 -29.43
C SER A 168 -19.73 9.70 -30.32
N VAL A 169 -18.64 8.93 -30.14
CA VAL A 169 -17.41 9.07 -30.93
C VAL A 169 -17.50 8.22 -32.20
N THR A 170 -18.16 7.07 -32.12
CA THR A 170 -18.26 6.17 -33.25
C THR A 170 -19.46 6.52 -34.15
N GLY A 171 -20.59 6.98 -33.61
CA GLY A 171 -21.80 7.27 -34.38
C GLY A 171 -21.59 8.25 -35.54
N ILE A 172 -22.16 7.94 -36.71
CA ILE A 172 -22.26 8.85 -37.84
C ILE A 172 -23.76 8.99 -38.20
N PRO A 173 -24.36 10.19 -38.12
CA PRO A 173 -23.78 11.43 -37.60
C PRO A 173 -23.49 11.32 -36.09
N PRO A 174 -22.52 12.11 -35.56
CA PRO A 174 -22.29 12.19 -34.13
C PRO A 174 -23.57 12.66 -33.42
N ARG A 175 -23.90 12.01 -32.31
CA ARG A 175 -25.07 12.33 -31.47
C ARG A 175 -24.65 12.98 -30.17
#